data_AF-B8I7M1-F1
#
_entry.id   AF-B8I7M1-F1
#
_cell.length_a   1.000
_cell.length_b   1.000
_cell.length_c   1.000
_cell.angle_alpha   90.00
_cell.angle_beta   90.00
_cell.angle_gamma   90.00
#
_symmetry.space_group_name_H-M   'P 1'
#
loop_
_entity.id
_entity.type
_entity.pdbx_description
1 polymer ?
#
loop_
_entity_poly.entity_id
_entity_poly.type
_entity_poly.pdbx_seq_one_letter_code
_entity_poly.pdbx_strand_id
1 'polypeptide(L)'
;MNYFFIVIVFIILSFGMAFLAVKKNFLIYTIIALVLFWGILGTVGFRYFTNQQFRLSVDLKFRQVNQHKNLTDKNIPSLPLPESTVFYYRYSDKAATYCTTLGKGEVTNYFKRISDKDTFMKDSSSTDEREKFRFNYKNTPFTLSIETSINPQGNYIYIDSNTN
;
A
#
# COMPACT_ATOMS: atom_id res chain seq x y z
N MET A 1 -7.59 0.71 -13.82
CA MET A 1 -8.45 -0.43 -14.20
C MET A 1 -9.57 -0.51 -13.18
N ASN A 2 -10.84 -0.42 -13.60
CA ASN A 2 -11.96 -0.28 -12.68
C ASN A 2 -12.38 -1.68 -12.18
N TYR A 3 -11.90 -2.09 -11.00
CA TYR A 3 -12.11 -3.44 -10.45
C TYR A 3 -13.58 -3.86 -10.37
N PHE A 4 -14.49 -2.88 -10.22
CA PHE A 4 -15.93 -3.09 -10.25
C PHE A 4 -16.42 -3.68 -11.59
N PHE A 5 -15.86 -3.23 -12.71
CA PHE A 5 -16.19 -3.76 -14.04
C PHE A 5 -15.72 -5.20 -14.22
N ILE A 6 -14.53 -5.54 -13.68
CA ILE A 6 -13.99 -6.91 -13.72
C ILE A 6 -14.90 -7.87 -12.94
N VAL A 7 -15.39 -7.44 -11.76
CA VAL A 7 -16.32 -8.24 -10.96
C VAL A 7 -17.65 -8.46 -11.69
N ILE A 8 -18.20 -7.42 -12.34
CA ILE A 8 -19.44 -7.54 -13.13
C ILE A 8 -19.26 -8.52 -14.30
N VAL A 9 -18.14 -8.45 -15.02
CA VAL A 9 -17.84 -9.37 -16.12
C VAL A 9 -17.74 -10.81 -15.62
N PHE A 10 -17.12 -11.05 -14.46
CA PHE A 10 -17.08 -12.37 -13.84
C PHE A 10 -18.46 -12.89 -13.46
N ILE A 11 -19.34 -12.02 -12.91
CA ILE A 11 -20.73 -12.40 -12.60
C ILE A 11 -21.49 -12.80 -13.87
N ILE A 12 -21.37 -12.01 -14.94
CA ILE A 12 -22.07 -12.27 -16.20
C ILE A 12 -21.57 -13.56 -16.86
N LEU A 13 -20.24 -13.79 -16.89
CA LEU A 13 -19.66 -15.03 -17.40
C LEU A 13 -20.08 -16.26 -16.58
N SER A 14 -20.14 -16.11 -15.25
CA SER A 14 -20.59 -17.16 -14.32
C SER A 14 -22.04 -17.57 -14.61
N PHE A 15 -22.93 -16.60 -14.80
CA PHE A 15 -24.33 -16.85 -15.16
C PHE A 15 -24.47 -17.40 -16.60
N GLY A 16 -23.68 -16.90 -17.55
CA GLY A 16 -23.67 -17.38 -18.92
C GLY A 16 -23.26 -18.84 -19.05
N MET A 17 -22.25 -19.27 -18.29
CA MET A 17 -21.84 -20.68 -18.26
C MET A 17 -22.88 -21.60 -17.61
N ALA A 18 -23.61 -21.12 -16.60
CA ALA A 18 -24.73 -21.86 -16.02
C ALA A 18 -25.89 -22.05 -17.02
N PHE A 19 -26.12 -21.09 -17.92
CA PHE A 19 -27.17 -21.17 -18.93
C PHE A 19 -26.81 -22.09 -20.11
N LEU A 20 -25.52 -22.16 -20.47
CA LEU A 20 -25.01 -23.06 -21.52
C LEU A 20 -24.88 -24.54 -21.06
N ALA A 21 -25.06 -24.81 -19.77
CA ALA A 21 -25.00 -26.15 -19.19
C ALA A 21 -26.28 -26.98 -19.47
N VAL A 22 -26.50 -27.37 -20.73
CA VAL A 22 -27.76 -28.00 -21.21
C VAL A 22 -28.01 -29.42 -20.66
N LYS A 23 -27.00 -30.11 -20.12
CA LYS A 23 -27.16 -31.47 -19.55
C LYS A 23 -27.32 -31.42 -18.02
N LYS A 24 -28.36 -32.09 -17.50
CA LYS A 24 -28.75 -32.09 -16.07
C LYS A 24 -27.60 -32.42 -15.10
N ASN A 25 -26.71 -33.35 -15.46
CA ASN A 25 -25.54 -33.69 -14.62
C ASN A 25 -24.45 -32.60 -14.67
N PHE A 26 -24.25 -31.95 -15.84
CA PHE A 26 -23.28 -30.86 -16.00
C PHE A 26 -23.73 -29.58 -15.28
N LEU A 27 -25.03 -29.34 -15.21
CA LEU A 27 -25.62 -28.23 -14.46
C LEU A 27 -25.32 -28.35 -12.94
N ILE A 28 -25.40 -29.55 -12.36
CA ILE A 28 -25.05 -29.78 -10.95
C ILE A 28 -23.58 -29.46 -10.69
N TYR A 29 -22.65 -29.94 -11.52
CA TYR A 29 -21.22 -29.63 -11.38
C TYR A 29 -20.94 -28.14 -11.56
N THR A 30 -21.64 -27.47 -12.47
CA THR A 30 -21.50 -26.03 -12.70
C THR A 30 -21.97 -25.23 -11.48
N ILE A 31 -23.09 -25.60 -10.88
CA ILE A 31 -23.58 -24.99 -9.63
C ILE A 31 -22.56 -25.20 -8.49
N ILE A 32 -22.06 -26.42 -8.32
CA ILE A 32 -21.05 -26.72 -7.28
C ILE A 32 -19.79 -25.87 -7.50
N ALA A 33 -19.28 -25.80 -8.74
CA ALA A 33 -18.12 -24.99 -9.07
C ALA A 33 -18.35 -23.49 -8.79
N LEU A 34 -19.54 -22.97 -9.12
CA LEU A 34 -19.92 -21.59 -8.82
C LEU A 34 -19.98 -21.33 -7.31
N VAL A 35 -20.62 -22.21 -6.53
CA VAL A 35 -20.69 -22.08 -5.08
C VAL A 35 -19.28 -22.09 -4.46
N LEU A 36 -18.40 -22.99 -4.91
CA LEU A 36 -17.01 -23.04 -4.45
C LEU A 36 -16.24 -21.77 -4.83
N PHE A 37 -16.39 -21.28 -6.06
CA PHE A 37 -15.74 -20.06 -6.52
C PHE A 37 -16.17 -18.84 -5.70
N TRP A 38 -17.48 -18.66 -5.51
CA TRP A 38 -18.01 -17.58 -4.67
C TRP A 38 -17.64 -17.75 -3.20
N GLY A 39 -17.58 -18.98 -2.69
CA GLY A 39 -17.10 -19.27 -1.34
C GLY A 39 -15.64 -18.86 -1.12
N ILE A 40 -14.76 -19.14 -2.08
CA ILE A 40 -13.36 -18.70 -2.06
C ILE A 40 -13.28 -17.17 -2.13
N LEU A 41 -13.97 -16.54 -3.08
CA LEU A 41 -13.99 -15.08 -3.21
C LEU A 41 -14.51 -14.40 -1.94
N GLY A 42 -15.59 -14.92 -1.37
CA GLY A 42 -16.17 -14.42 -0.12
C GLY A 42 -15.20 -14.54 1.05
N THR A 43 -14.50 -15.68 1.16
CA THR A 43 -13.51 -15.90 2.23
C THR A 43 -12.29 -14.98 2.09
N VAL A 44 -11.76 -14.84 0.87
CA VAL A 44 -10.63 -13.95 0.58
C VAL A 44 -11.02 -12.48 0.81
N GLY A 45 -12.20 -12.08 0.33
CA GLY A 45 -12.74 -10.74 0.55
C GLY A 45 -12.95 -10.45 2.03
N PHE A 46 -13.57 -11.36 2.77
CA PHE A 46 -13.78 -11.22 4.21
C PHE A 46 -12.45 -11.08 4.96
N ARG A 47 -11.44 -11.91 4.63
CA ARG A 47 -10.08 -11.79 5.20
C ARG A 47 -9.44 -10.45 4.88
N TYR A 48 -9.61 -9.93 3.66
CA TYR A 48 -9.10 -8.62 3.25
C TYR A 48 -9.69 -7.46 4.06
N PHE A 49 -10.98 -7.50 4.37
CA PHE A 49 -11.61 -6.44 5.16
C PHE A 49 -11.38 -6.56 6.67
N THR A 50 -11.25 -7.78 7.19
CA THR A 50 -11.12 -8.03 8.64
C THR A 50 -9.68 -8.11 9.14
N ASN A 51 -8.74 -8.53 8.31
CA ASN A 51 -7.35 -8.73 8.70
C ASN A 51 -6.43 -7.71 8.01
N GLN A 52 -6.01 -6.70 8.78
CA GLN A 52 -5.12 -5.63 8.32
C GLN A 52 -3.79 -6.13 7.77
N GLN A 53 -3.26 -7.22 8.34
CA GLN A 53 -2.00 -7.85 7.91
C GLN A 53 -2.13 -8.47 6.52
N PHE A 54 -3.23 -9.18 6.30
CA PHE A 54 -3.56 -9.75 5.01
C PHE A 54 -3.80 -8.67 3.96
N ARG A 55 -4.55 -7.61 4.32
CA ARG A 55 -4.77 -6.44 3.46
C ARG A 55 -3.45 -5.83 3.01
N LEU A 56 -2.54 -5.55 3.95
CA LEU A 56 -1.26 -4.93 3.62
C LEU A 56 -0.40 -5.82 2.71
N SER A 57 -0.39 -7.14 2.96
CA SER A 57 0.34 -8.11 2.14
C SER A 57 -0.19 -8.16 0.69
N VAL A 58 -1.50 -8.02 0.51
CA VAL A 58 -2.14 -7.90 -0.80
C VAL A 58 -1.79 -6.56 -1.44
N ASP A 59 -1.92 -5.46 -0.70
CA ASP A 59 -1.62 -4.12 -1.19
C ASP A 59 -0.16 -3.98 -1.63
N LEU A 60 0.80 -4.57 -0.92
CA LEU A 60 2.23 -4.56 -1.28
C LEU A 60 2.49 -5.14 -2.68
N LYS A 61 1.67 -6.12 -3.09
CA LYS A 61 1.77 -6.76 -4.40
C LYS A 61 1.03 -6.01 -5.50
N PHE A 62 -0.09 -5.36 -5.18
CA PHE A 62 -1.02 -4.86 -6.22
C PHE A 62 -1.31 -3.36 -6.19
N ARG A 63 -1.01 -2.64 -5.09
CA ARG A 63 -1.39 -1.23 -4.88
C ARG A 63 -0.23 -0.39 -4.34
N GLN A 64 0.86 -0.39 -5.08
CA GLN A 64 2.03 0.42 -4.74
C GLN A 64 1.76 1.92 -4.92
N VAL A 65 2.40 2.73 -4.08
CA VAL A 65 2.31 4.18 -4.05
C VAL A 65 3.72 4.74 -4.23
N ASN A 66 3.88 5.55 -5.27
CA ASN A 66 5.20 6.03 -5.69
C ASN A 66 5.55 7.42 -5.14
N GLN A 67 4.62 8.07 -4.43
CA GLN A 67 4.82 9.43 -3.95
C GLN A 67 3.96 9.76 -2.73
N HIS A 68 4.53 10.51 -1.81
CA HIS A 68 3.84 11.23 -0.76
C HIS A 68 3.34 12.57 -1.30
N LYS A 69 2.09 12.91 -0.95
CA LYS A 69 1.42 14.15 -1.36
C LYS A 69 0.84 14.85 -0.16
N ASN A 70 1.14 16.15 -0.06
CA ASN A 70 0.40 17.08 0.77
C ASN A 70 -0.97 17.33 0.12
N LEU A 71 -2.04 17.23 0.92
CA LEU A 71 -3.40 17.40 0.42
C LEU A 71 -3.91 18.84 0.55
N THR A 72 -3.32 19.64 1.43
CA THR A 72 -3.73 21.02 1.70
C THR A 72 -3.06 21.99 0.72
N ASP A 73 -1.74 21.89 0.54
CA ASP A 73 -0.99 22.82 -0.30
C ASP A 73 -0.40 22.10 -1.53
N LYS A 74 -0.91 22.46 -2.71
CA LYS A 74 -0.49 21.91 -4.00
C LYS A 74 0.88 22.43 -4.46
N ASN A 75 1.38 23.50 -3.84
CA ASN A 75 2.70 24.05 -4.15
C ASN A 75 3.83 23.22 -3.53
N ILE A 76 3.51 22.42 -2.52
CA ILE A 76 4.46 21.49 -1.90
C ILE A 76 4.77 20.36 -2.89
N PRO A 77 6.05 20.15 -3.25
CA PRO A 77 6.42 19.13 -4.20
C PRO A 77 6.05 17.74 -3.66
N SER A 78 5.47 16.91 -4.52
CA SER A 78 5.24 15.51 -4.18
C SER A 78 6.57 14.80 -3.97
N LEU A 79 6.79 14.26 -2.77
CA LEU A 79 8.02 13.56 -2.40
C LEU A 79 7.96 12.13 -2.94
N PRO A 80 8.88 11.70 -3.82
CA PRO A 80 8.85 10.35 -4.35
C PRO A 80 9.17 9.33 -3.25
N LEU A 81 8.42 8.24 -3.22
CA LEU A 81 8.62 7.13 -2.30
C LEU A 81 9.44 6.02 -2.98
N PRO A 82 10.18 5.21 -2.21
CA PRO A 82 10.86 4.04 -2.77
C PRO A 82 9.88 3.09 -3.47
N GLU A 83 10.37 2.28 -4.40
CA GLU A 83 9.59 1.21 -5.00
C GLU A 83 9.08 0.22 -3.94
N SER A 84 8.03 -0.54 -4.28
CA SER A 84 7.40 -1.50 -3.35
C SER A 84 6.92 -0.87 -2.04
N THR A 85 6.52 0.40 -2.09
CA THR A 85 5.91 1.12 -0.98
C THR A 85 4.40 1.13 -1.13
N VAL A 86 3.66 0.95 -0.03
CA VAL A 86 2.20 1.08 0.02
C VAL A 86 1.76 2.09 1.05
N PHE A 87 0.62 2.71 0.79
CA PHE A 87 -0.04 3.53 1.78
C PHE A 87 -0.57 2.67 2.92
N TYR A 88 -0.27 3.04 4.17
CA TYR A 88 -0.77 2.35 5.34
C TYR A 88 -1.92 3.12 5.99
N TYR A 89 -1.65 4.33 6.48
CA TYR A 89 -2.68 5.25 6.97
C TYR A 89 -2.16 6.69 6.97
N ARG A 90 -3.07 7.64 7.14
CA ARG A 90 -2.79 9.08 7.12
C ARG A 90 -3.09 9.68 8.50
N TYR A 91 -2.17 10.47 9.03
CA TYR A 91 -2.33 11.17 10.30
C TYR A 91 -2.90 12.58 10.12
N SER A 92 -2.49 13.26 9.04
CA SER A 92 -2.98 14.58 8.68
C SER A 92 -2.84 14.81 7.16
N ASP A 93 -3.27 15.97 6.69
CA ASP A 93 -3.08 16.34 5.27
C ASP A 93 -1.61 16.45 4.87
N LYS A 94 -0.73 16.68 5.86
CA LYS A 94 0.72 16.84 5.71
C LYS A 94 1.52 15.58 6.08
N ALA A 95 0.92 14.67 6.87
CA ALA A 95 1.61 13.51 7.44
C ALA A 95 0.93 12.17 7.14
N ALA A 96 1.70 11.19 6.67
CA ALA A 96 1.21 9.84 6.39
C ALA A 96 2.27 8.77 6.66
N THR A 97 1.79 7.58 6.98
CA THR A 97 2.61 6.38 7.15
C THR A 97 2.44 5.45 5.95
N TYR A 98 3.58 4.93 5.51
CA TYR A 98 3.70 3.98 4.42
C TYR A 98 4.38 2.71 4.93
N CYS A 99 4.23 1.61 4.21
CA CYS A 99 5.00 0.39 4.45
C CYS A 99 5.79 0.02 3.20
N THR A 100 7.05 -0.37 3.36
CA THR A 100 7.89 -0.87 2.27
C THR A 100 8.53 -2.19 2.66
N THR A 101 8.82 -3.01 1.67
CA THR A 101 9.62 -4.24 1.84
C THR A 101 11.13 -3.96 1.84
N LEU A 102 11.57 -2.76 1.46
CA LEU A 102 12.98 -2.38 1.46
C LEU A 102 13.56 -2.39 2.86
N GLY A 103 14.84 -2.72 2.98
CA GLY A 103 15.56 -2.68 4.24
C GLY A 103 15.75 -1.26 4.76
N LYS A 104 15.86 -1.08 6.09
CA LYS A 104 16.05 0.22 6.74
C LYS A 104 17.21 1.03 6.12
N GLY A 105 18.35 0.40 5.85
CA GLY A 105 19.49 1.04 5.19
C GLY A 105 19.21 1.47 3.75
N GLU A 106 18.42 0.69 3.00
CA GLU A 106 18.03 1.04 1.63
C GLU A 106 17.10 2.24 1.60
N VAL A 107 16.13 2.29 2.52
CA VAL A 107 15.22 3.42 2.70
C VAL A 107 16.03 4.69 3.03
N THR A 108 16.94 4.61 4.00
CA THR A 108 17.81 5.74 4.37
C THR A 108 18.66 6.21 3.18
N ASN A 109 19.28 5.29 2.44
CA ASN A 109 20.07 5.61 1.26
C ASN A 109 19.22 6.21 0.13
N TYR A 110 17.98 5.75 -0.05
CA TYR A 110 17.06 6.31 -1.02
C TYR A 110 16.76 7.79 -0.69
N PHE A 111 16.33 8.09 0.53
CA PHE A 111 15.99 9.46 0.90
C PHE A 111 17.19 10.40 0.91
N LYS A 112 18.37 9.91 1.33
CA LYS A 112 19.63 10.66 1.24
C LYS A 112 20.03 11.01 -0.20
N ARG A 113 19.71 10.17 -1.19
CA ARG A 113 20.02 10.44 -2.61
C ARG A 113 19.10 11.48 -3.22
N ILE A 114 17.82 11.51 -2.82
CA ILE A 114 16.86 12.47 -3.38
C ILE A 114 16.86 13.80 -2.65
N SER A 115 17.38 13.87 -1.41
CA SER A 115 17.43 15.10 -0.63
C SER A 115 18.35 16.14 -1.25
N ASP A 116 18.06 17.41 -0.98
CA ASP A 116 18.93 18.53 -1.32
C ASP A 116 20.29 18.35 -0.62
N LYS A 117 21.35 18.79 -1.30
CA LYS A 117 22.75 18.58 -0.88
C LYS A 117 22.96 19.02 0.57
N ASP A 118 23.59 18.15 1.36
CA ASP A 118 23.99 18.39 2.75
C ASP A 118 22.82 18.67 3.74
N THR A 119 21.57 18.36 3.36
CA THR A 119 20.39 18.59 4.24
C THR A 119 19.95 17.36 5.04
N PHE A 120 20.40 16.16 4.66
CA PHE A 120 19.95 14.91 5.27
C PHE A 120 20.65 14.65 6.62
N MET A 121 19.93 14.87 7.71
CA MET A 121 20.45 14.77 9.08
C MET A 121 19.65 13.76 9.91
N LYS A 122 20.34 12.90 10.65
CA LYS A 122 19.71 12.04 11.67
C LYS A 122 19.36 12.87 12.90
N ASP A 123 18.11 12.77 13.34
CA ASP A 123 17.60 13.48 14.52
C ASP A 123 18.18 12.81 15.79
N SER A 124 18.55 13.61 16.79
CA SER A 124 19.10 13.14 18.07
C SER A 124 18.10 12.29 18.87
N SER A 125 16.81 12.41 18.58
CA SER A 125 15.75 11.58 19.16
C SER A 125 15.62 10.17 18.54
N SER A 126 16.53 9.79 17.64
CA SER A 126 16.53 8.46 17.02
C SER A 126 16.89 7.37 18.04
N THR A 127 16.09 6.30 18.08
CA THR A 127 16.39 5.07 18.82
C THR A 127 16.70 3.92 17.85
N ASP A 128 17.16 2.78 18.37
CA ASP A 128 17.41 1.59 17.54
C ASP A 128 16.14 1.09 16.85
N GLU A 129 15.00 1.18 17.56
CA GLU A 129 13.67 0.80 17.09
C GLU A 129 13.08 1.81 16.08
N ARG A 130 13.39 3.09 16.25
CA ARG A 130 12.85 4.17 15.40
C ARG A 130 13.92 5.20 15.04
N GLU A 131 14.35 5.18 13.78
CA GLU A 131 15.23 6.22 13.26
C GLU A 131 14.45 7.39 12.70
N LYS A 132 14.86 8.60 13.05
CA LYS A 132 14.25 9.83 12.57
C LYS A 132 15.26 10.66 11.81
N PHE A 133 14.87 11.16 10.65
CA PHE A 133 15.69 11.99 9.78
C PHE A 133 14.94 13.26 9.41
N ARG A 134 15.68 14.36 9.26
CA ARG A 134 15.20 15.61 8.69
C ARG A 134 15.99 15.91 7.44
N PHE A 135 15.32 16.37 6.38
CA PHE A 135 15.95 16.69 5.12
C PHE A 135 15.09 17.66 4.32
N ASN A 136 15.69 18.31 3.31
CA ASN A 136 14.93 19.08 2.35
C ASN A 136 14.85 18.33 1.02
N TYR A 137 13.74 18.48 0.32
CA TYR A 137 13.58 18.03 -1.07
C TYR A 137 12.96 19.16 -1.88
N LYS A 138 13.68 19.64 -2.89
CA LYS A 138 13.26 20.80 -3.70
C LYS A 138 12.93 22.01 -2.81
N ASN A 139 13.84 22.32 -1.88
CA ASN A 139 13.74 23.41 -0.90
C ASN A 139 12.56 23.30 0.08
N THR A 140 11.90 22.14 0.18
CA THR A 140 10.81 21.91 1.13
C THR A 140 11.27 20.97 2.24
N PRO A 141 11.06 21.30 3.52
CA PRO A 141 11.47 20.47 4.64
C PRO A 141 10.54 19.26 4.83
N PHE A 142 11.14 18.10 5.05
CA PHE A 142 10.46 16.85 5.38
C PHE A 142 11.07 16.20 6.62
N THR A 143 10.22 15.51 7.38
CA THR A 143 10.66 14.56 8.41
C THR A 143 10.33 13.15 7.96
N LEU A 144 11.30 12.26 8.08
CA LEU A 144 11.19 10.83 7.87
C LEU A 144 11.34 10.13 9.22
N SER A 145 10.48 9.18 9.55
CA SER A 145 10.76 8.18 10.59
C SER A 145 10.64 6.78 10.03
N ILE A 146 11.61 5.92 10.34
CA ILE A 146 11.66 4.52 9.91
C ILE A 146 11.53 3.64 11.16
N GLU A 147 10.51 2.79 11.17
CA GLU A 147 10.26 1.82 12.23
C GLU A 147 10.19 0.41 11.61
N THR A 148 10.94 -0.52 12.16
CA THR A 148 10.97 -1.90 11.65
C THR A 148 9.89 -2.71 12.34
N SER A 149 9.06 -3.41 11.55
CA SER A 149 8.05 -4.32 12.11
C SER A 149 8.23 -5.73 11.60
N ILE A 150 8.02 -6.67 12.51
CA ILE A 150 8.13 -8.10 12.26
C ILE A 150 6.80 -8.63 11.66
N ASN A 151 5.68 -7.91 11.83
CA ASN A 151 4.38 -8.38 11.37
C ASN A 151 3.45 -7.22 10.93
N PRO A 152 3.30 -6.98 9.62
CA PRO A 152 3.82 -7.77 8.50
C PRO A 152 5.29 -7.41 8.32
N GLN A 153 6.07 -8.33 7.76
CA GLN A 153 7.50 -8.11 7.59
C GLN A 153 7.73 -6.91 6.64
N GLY A 154 8.34 -5.85 7.17
CA GLY A 154 8.60 -4.63 6.41
C GLY A 154 9.04 -3.47 7.30
N ASN A 155 9.33 -2.34 6.66
CA ASN A 155 9.65 -1.08 7.34
C ASN A 155 8.51 -0.09 7.15
N TYR A 156 8.04 0.47 8.26
CA TYR A 156 7.10 1.57 8.26
C TYR A 156 7.85 2.88 8.11
N ILE A 157 7.42 3.66 7.14
CA ILE A 157 7.99 4.96 6.78
C ILE A 157 6.93 6.01 7.10
N TYR A 158 7.13 6.75 8.18
CA TYR A 158 6.35 7.96 8.46
C TYR A 158 6.99 9.14 7.76
N ILE A 159 6.19 9.93 7.04
CA ILE A 159 6.62 11.14 6.35
C ILE A 159 5.72 12.30 6.75
N ASP A 160 6.33 13.43 7.08
CA ASP A 160 5.68 14.69 7.38
C ASP A 160 6.30 15.83 6.57
N SER A 161 5.50 16.52 5.76
CA SER A 161 5.91 17.77 5.13
C SER A 161 5.78 18.90 6.15
N ASN A 162 6.89 19.20 6.86
CA ASN A 162 7.01 20.17 7.95
C ASN A 162 6.86 21.64 7.49
N THR A 163 5.82 21.92 6.73
CA THR A 163 5.48 23.27 6.29
C THR A 163 4.47 23.84 7.26
N ASN A 164 4.77 24.99 7.88
CA ASN A 164 3.81 25.73 8.70
C ASN A 164 2.63 26.18 7.83
#